data_AF-A0A943TWB8-F1
#
_entry.id   AF-A0A943TWB8-F1
#
_cell.length_a   1.000
_cell.length_b   1.000
_cell.length_c   1.000
_cell.angle_alpha   90.00
_cell.angle_beta   90.00
_cell.angle_gamma   90.00
#
_symmetry.space_group_name_H-M   'P 1'
#
loop_
_entity.id
_entity.type
_entity.pdbx_description
1 polymer ?
#
loop_
_entity_poly.entity_id
_entity_poly.type
_entity_poly.pdbx_seq_one_letter_code
_entity_poly.pdbx_strand_id
1 'polypeptide(L)'
;AFLGQFAETARDTIFTTEYSIRTGMEAVYSLLDIDRGVPEVWGSTYDVRDLVNASVALRDGRKITDMDLGVVEKLALKELLKKARGTDVEKLLAEHGAI
;
A
#
# COMPACT_ATOMS: atom_id res chain seq x y z
N ALA A 1 -13.26 -3.69 27.83
CA ALA A 1 -12.31 -3.40 26.74
C ALA A 1 -11.01 -2.86 27.32
N PHE A 2 -9.89 -3.14 26.67
CA PHE A 2 -8.63 -2.40 26.85
C PHE A 2 -8.52 -1.38 25.71
N LEU A 3 -7.97 -0.20 26.00
CA LEU A 3 -7.94 0.93 25.07
C LEU A 3 -6.54 1.53 24.99
N GLY A 4 -6.29 2.28 23.90
CA GLY A 4 -5.07 3.05 23.74
C GLY A 4 -3.91 2.24 23.21
N GLN A 5 -2.72 2.81 23.34
CA GLN A 5 -1.48 2.40 22.64
C GLN A 5 -0.92 1.03 23.04
N PHE A 6 -1.53 0.38 24.03
CA PHE A 6 -1.13 -0.93 24.54
C PHE A 6 -2.25 -1.98 24.39
N ALA A 7 -3.37 -1.61 23.76
CA ALA A 7 -4.39 -2.58 23.32
C ALA A 7 -3.98 -3.15 21.96
N GLU A 8 -4.48 -4.34 21.62
CA GLU A 8 -4.19 -5.00 20.35
C GLU A 8 -5.35 -4.78 19.36
N THR A 9 -5.06 -4.25 18.18
CA THR A 9 -5.96 -4.21 17.02
C THR A 9 -5.16 -4.44 15.74
N ALA A 10 -5.78 -5.05 14.74
CA ALA A 10 -5.09 -5.54 13.54
C ALA A 10 -4.64 -4.38 12.62
N ARG A 11 -3.44 -4.52 12.05
CA ARG A 11 -2.85 -3.67 10.98
C ARG A 11 -2.57 -2.21 11.33
N ASP A 12 -3.15 -1.64 12.38
CA ASP A 12 -2.93 -0.24 12.74
C ASP A 12 -1.61 -0.02 13.50
N THR A 13 -1.14 1.22 13.55
CA THR A 13 0.18 1.58 14.09
C THR A 13 0.06 2.35 15.41
N ILE A 14 0.66 1.81 16.48
CA ILE A 14 0.80 2.51 17.77
C ILE A 14 1.72 3.74 17.65
N PHE A 15 1.84 4.50 18.73
CA PHE A 15 2.49 5.82 18.75
C PHE A 15 1.76 6.85 17.87
N THR A 16 0.48 6.62 17.56
CA THR A 16 -0.35 7.53 16.78
C THR A 16 -1.62 7.87 17.56
N THR A 17 -2.13 9.10 17.41
CA THR A 17 -3.43 9.45 17.99
C THR A 17 -4.56 8.65 17.37
N GLU A 18 -4.43 8.28 16.09
CA GLU A 18 -5.38 7.44 15.36
C GLU A 18 -5.63 6.11 16.09
N TYR A 19 -4.58 5.41 16.51
CA TYR A 19 -4.70 4.14 17.23
C TYR A 19 -5.49 4.27 18.56
N SER A 20 -5.28 5.37 19.29
CA SER A 20 -6.05 5.67 20.51
C SER A 20 -7.54 5.85 20.21
N ILE A 21 -7.86 6.50 19.09
CA ILE A 21 -9.25 6.71 18.66
C ILE A 21 -9.87 5.41 18.15
N ARG A 22 -9.16 4.64 17.33
CA ARG A 22 -9.61 3.34 16.79
C ARG A 22 -9.99 2.38 17.90
N THR A 23 -9.07 2.12 18.83
CA THR A 23 -9.33 1.20 19.95
C THR A 23 -10.51 1.65 20.80
N GLY A 24 -10.68 2.97 21.00
CA GLY A 24 -11.85 3.56 21.64
C GLY A 24 -13.16 3.30 20.87
N MET A 25 -13.14 3.52 19.56
CA MET A 25 -14.30 3.32 18.69
C MET A 25 -14.70 1.85 18.61
N GLU A 26 -13.76 0.94 18.36
CA GLU A 26 -13.97 -0.51 18.33
C GLU A 26 -14.57 -1.02 19.65
N ALA A 27 -14.05 -0.54 20.79
CA ALA A 27 -14.57 -0.92 22.09
C ALA A 27 -16.00 -0.45 22.36
N VAL A 28 -16.30 0.83 22.11
CA VAL A 28 -17.65 1.37 22.34
C VAL A 28 -18.66 0.71 21.40
N TYR A 29 -18.29 0.55 20.13
CA TYR A 29 -19.17 -0.04 19.13
C TYR A 29 -19.46 -1.51 19.43
N SER A 30 -18.46 -2.26 19.87
CA SER A 30 -18.63 -3.67 20.24
C SER A 30 -19.38 -3.86 21.56
N LEU A 31 -19.15 -3.00 22.57
CA LEU A 31 -19.76 -3.16 23.89
C LEU A 31 -21.22 -2.66 23.96
N LEU A 32 -21.61 -1.72 23.09
CA LEU A 32 -22.96 -1.16 23.04
C LEU A 32 -23.78 -1.64 21.84
N ASP A 33 -23.29 -2.64 21.10
CA ASP A 33 -23.94 -3.18 19.91
C ASP A 33 -24.36 -2.09 18.90
N ILE A 34 -23.46 -1.15 18.62
CA ILE A 34 -23.74 -0.05 17.69
C ILE A 34 -23.76 -0.60 16.26
N ASP A 35 -24.91 -0.52 15.60
CA ASP A 35 -25.11 -0.98 14.21
C ASP A 35 -24.53 0.00 13.18
N ARG A 36 -23.20 0.16 13.22
CA ARG A 36 -22.43 0.95 12.26
C ARG A 36 -21.00 0.41 12.16
N GLY A 37 -20.46 0.31 10.95
CA GLY A 37 -19.09 -0.14 10.75
C GLY A 37 -18.04 0.83 11.32
N VAL A 38 -17.02 0.28 11.99
CA VAL A 38 -15.77 0.99 12.27
C VAL A 38 -14.91 0.95 11.00
N PRO A 39 -14.40 2.10 10.50
CA PRO A 39 -13.56 2.12 9.31
C PRO A 39 -12.32 1.25 9.48
N GLU A 40 -11.97 0.43 8.48
CA GLU A 40 -10.73 -0.33 8.50
C GLU A 40 -9.49 0.59 8.40
N VAL A 41 -8.31 0.03 8.67
CA VAL A 41 -7.04 0.72 8.38
C VAL A 41 -6.90 0.89 6.87
N TRP A 42 -6.51 2.08 6.42
CA TRP A 42 -6.34 2.40 5.00
C TRP A 42 -5.55 1.30 4.26
N GLY A 43 -6.12 0.84 3.14
CA GLY A 43 -5.64 -0.31 2.39
C GLY A 43 -4.49 -0.03 1.42
N SER A 44 -3.63 0.96 1.67
CA SER A 44 -2.52 1.31 0.75
C SER A 44 -1.60 0.14 0.43
N THR A 45 -1.42 -0.79 1.37
CA THR A 45 -0.63 -2.01 1.18
C THR A 45 -1.24 -2.99 0.16
N TYR A 46 -2.52 -2.81 -0.19
CA TYR A 46 -3.24 -3.58 -1.20
C TYR A 46 -3.53 -2.78 -2.48
N ASP A 47 -3.29 -1.48 -2.48
CA ASP A 47 -3.49 -0.64 -3.65
C ASP A 47 -2.26 -0.69 -4.57
N VAL A 48 -2.44 -1.26 -5.76
CA VAL A 48 -1.37 -1.38 -6.77
C VAL A 48 -0.78 -0.02 -7.15
N ARG A 49 -1.53 1.08 -7.04
CA ARG A 49 -1.05 2.44 -7.33
C ARG A 49 -0.08 2.90 -6.25
N ASP A 50 -0.42 2.69 -4.98
CA ASP A 50 0.45 3.02 -3.85
C ASP A 50 1.72 2.15 -3.86
N LEU A 51 1.61 0.87 -4.22
CA LEU A 51 2.76 -0.02 -4.37
C LEU A 51 3.71 0.44 -5.49
N VAL A 52 3.18 0.84 -6.66
CA VAL A 52 3.99 1.38 -7.76
C VAL A 52 4.65 2.70 -7.36
N ASN A 53 3.89 3.63 -6.77
CA ASN A 53 4.42 4.90 -6.26
C ASN A 53 5.54 4.70 -5.23
N ALA A 54 5.32 3.81 -4.25
CA ALA A 54 6.32 3.48 -3.25
C ALA A 54 7.58 2.89 -3.90
N SER A 55 7.42 2.00 -4.89
CA SER A 55 8.57 1.44 -5.61
C SER A 55 9.40 2.50 -6.33
N VAL A 56 8.77 3.53 -6.92
CA VAL A 56 9.44 4.65 -7.58
C VAL A 56 10.12 5.56 -6.57
N ALA A 57 9.44 5.90 -5.47
CA ALA A 57 9.98 6.72 -4.39
C ALA A 57 11.21 6.08 -3.73
N LEU A 58 11.17 4.76 -3.48
CA LEU A 58 12.30 3.98 -2.96
C LEU A 58 13.52 3.97 -3.89
N ARG A 59 13.35 4.34 -5.16
CA ARG A 59 14.40 4.38 -6.19
C ARG A 59 14.85 5.80 -6.53
N ASP A 60 14.52 6.78 -5.68
CA ASP A 60 14.80 8.20 -5.90
C ASP A 60 14.15 8.72 -7.20
N GLY A 61 12.97 8.20 -7.55
CA GLY A 61 12.26 8.58 -8.79
C GLY A 61 12.78 7.93 -10.07
N ARG A 62 13.73 6.99 -9.98
CA ARG A 62 14.28 6.29 -11.16
C ARG A 62 13.34 5.20 -11.68
N LYS A 63 13.25 5.10 -13.00
CA LYS A 63 12.42 4.11 -13.69
C LYS A 63 12.94 2.70 -13.47
N ILE A 64 12.07 1.70 -13.61
CA ILE A 64 12.46 0.29 -13.51
C ILE A 64 13.49 -0.11 -14.59
N THR A 65 13.51 0.60 -15.72
CA THR A 65 14.49 0.41 -16.80
C THR A 65 15.91 0.80 -16.42
N ASP A 66 16.08 1.62 -15.39
CA ASP A 66 17.38 2.15 -14.95
C ASP A 66 18.03 1.26 -13.88
N MET A 67 17.43 0.09 -13.58
CA MET A 67 18.00 -0.87 -12.65
C MET A 67 19.32 -1.45 -13.17
N ASP A 68 20.28 -1.57 -12.26
CA ASP A 68 21.46 -2.40 -12.50
C ASP A 68 21.08 -3.88 -12.35
N LEU A 69 20.61 -4.45 -13.46
CA LEU A 69 20.18 -5.83 -13.57
C LEU A 69 21.19 -6.67 -14.35
N GLY A 70 21.24 -7.97 -14.04
CA GLY A 70 21.95 -8.96 -14.85
C GLY A 70 21.36 -9.08 -16.26
N VAL A 71 22.09 -9.70 -17.19
CA VAL A 71 21.66 -9.84 -18.60
C VAL A 71 20.31 -10.57 -18.72
N VAL A 72 20.11 -11.62 -17.95
CA VAL A 72 18.87 -12.42 -17.95
C VAL A 72 17.68 -11.61 -17.44
N GLU A 73 17.87 -10.86 -16.36
CA GLU A 73 16.84 -10.01 -15.76
C GLU A 73 16.48 -8.84 -16.66
N LYS A 74 17.45 -8.20 -17.33
CA LYS A 74 17.20 -7.16 -18.34
C LYS A 74 16.36 -7.69 -19.50
N LEU A 75 16.64 -8.91 -19.97
CA LEU A 75 15.84 -9.53 -21.04
C LEU A 75 14.42 -9.85 -20.56
N ALA A 76 14.27 -10.40 -19.36
CA ALA A 76 12.97 -10.69 -18.77
C ALA A 76 12.13 -9.42 -18.59
N LEU A 77 12.72 -8.33 -18.07
CA LEU A 77 12.06 -7.04 -17.93
C LEU A 77 11.60 -6.50 -19.29
N LYS A 78 12.46 -6.58 -20.31
CA LYS A 78 12.12 -6.12 -21.67
C LYS A 78 10.92 -6.90 -22.24
N GLU A 79 10.88 -8.21 -22.08
CA GLU A 79 9.74 -9.02 -22.53
C GLU A 79 8.47 -8.76 -21.72
N LEU A 80 8.57 -8.51 -20.40
CA LEU A 80 7.43 -8.10 -19.57
C LEU A 80 6.87 -6.75 -20.03
N LEU A 81 7.72 -5.74 -20.24
CA LEU A 81 7.31 -4.43 -20.73
C LEU A 81 6.68 -4.51 -22.13
N LYS A 82 7.23 -5.37 -23.01
CA LYS A 82 6.65 -5.62 -24.33
C LYS A 82 5.24 -6.23 -24.25
N LYS A 83 4.98 -7.11 -23.29
CA LYS A 83 3.65 -7.69 -23.05
C LYS A 83 2.67 -6.69 -22.43
N ALA A 84 3.16 -5.79 -21.57
CA ALA A 84 2.35 -4.74 -20.98
C ALA A 84 1.96 -3.64 -21.98
N ARG A 85 2.71 -3.49 -23.08
CA ARG A 85 2.48 -2.47 -24.10
C ARG A 85 1.07 -2.52 -24.69
N GLY A 86 0.42 -1.36 -24.78
CA GLY A 86 -0.95 -1.18 -25.26
C GLY A 86 -2.03 -1.54 -24.24
N THR A 87 -1.67 -1.88 -23.00
CA THR A 87 -2.62 -2.24 -21.93
C THR A 87 -2.76 -1.13 -20.89
N ASP A 88 -3.76 -1.24 -20.02
CA ASP A 88 -3.91 -0.33 -18.89
C ASP A 88 -2.78 -0.47 -17.85
N VAL A 89 -2.04 -1.60 -17.86
CA VAL A 89 -0.82 -1.76 -17.06
C VAL A 89 0.27 -0.80 -17.53
N GLU A 90 0.46 -0.63 -18.85
CA GLU A 90 1.42 0.36 -19.38
C GLU A 90 1.02 1.77 -18.99
N LYS A 91 -0.27 2.13 -19.11
CA LYS A 91 -0.76 3.44 -18.70
C LYS A 91 -0.51 3.70 -17.22
N LEU A 92 -0.87 2.74 -16.37
CA LEU A 92 -0.67 2.84 -14.92
C LEU A 92 0.81 3.02 -14.57
N LEU A 93 1.71 2.23 -15.17
CA LEU A 93 3.15 2.37 -14.92
C LEU A 93 3.70 3.73 -15.41
N ALA A 94 3.23 4.22 -16.55
CA ALA A 94 3.65 5.51 -17.11
C ALA A 94 3.14 6.70 -16.28
N GLU A 95 1.86 6.68 -15.86
CA GLU A 95 1.24 7.71 -15.03
C GLU A 95 1.94 7.90 -13.68
N HIS A 96 2.43 6.80 -13.10
CA HIS A 96 3.13 6.81 -11.81
C HIS A 96 4.67 6.88 -11.95
N GLY A 97 5.19 7.17 -13.16
CA GLY A 97 6.63 7.39 -13.39
C GLY A 97 7.52 6.14 -13.27
N ALA A 98 6.93 4.94 -13.31
CA ALA A 98 7.67 3.69 -13.17
C ALA A 98 8.41 3.27 -14.45
N ILE A 99 7.93 3.71 -15.63
CA ILE A 99 8.51 3.43 -16.95
C ILE A 99 8.62 4.68 -17.81
#